data_AF-A0A1F9H5Z1-F1
#
_entry.id   AF-A0A1F9H5Z1-F1
#
_cell.length_a   1.000
_cell.length_b   1.000
_cell.length_c   1.000
_cell.angle_alpha   90.00
_cell.angle_beta   90.00
_cell.angle_gamma   90.00
#
_symmetry.space_group_name_H-M   'P 1'
#
loop_
_entity.id
_entity.type
_entity.pdbx_description
1 polymer ?
#
loop_
_entity_poly.entity_id
_entity_poly.type
_entity_poly.pdbx_seq_one_letter_code
_entity_poly.pdbx_strand_id
1 'polypeptide(L)'
;MVSRKKVTKKGKKKPINEVRMRVKVSPRLLWVVPYLKKAKAKMPSLTLPTQVRSFKPTKTRIMRILGNVYFETKIIVLATHTQQLFETKSGKTRVKRIISIPRSEILDTLAHELAHLRHPDHNYEHEEYTGTIFKTFGLTQKCPTCKGTGKVALESKP
;
A
#
# COMPACT_ATOMS: atom_id res chain seq x y z
N MET A 1 57.41 -20.76 15.48
CA MET A 1 56.41 -21.15 14.46
C MET A 1 55.08 -20.47 14.79
N VAL A 2 54.65 -19.47 14.00
CA VAL A 2 53.35 -18.79 14.23
C VAL A 2 52.50 -18.91 12.96
N SER A 3 51.50 -19.78 13.02
CA SER A 3 50.53 -20.03 11.95
C SER A 3 49.62 -18.82 11.74
N ARG A 4 49.76 -18.15 10.59
CA ARG A 4 48.83 -17.10 10.14
C ARG A 4 47.60 -17.74 9.50
N LYS A 5 46.46 -17.75 10.22
CA LYS A 5 45.15 -18.11 9.68
C LYS A 5 44.72 -17.08 8.61
N LYS A 6 44.57 -17.52 7.36
CA LYS A 6 43.95 -16.75 6.27
C LYS A 6 42.45 -16.59 6.55
N VAL A 7 42.01 -15.36 6.80
CA VAL A 7 40.59 -14.99 6.86
C VAL A 7 40.03 -15.03 5.44
N THR A 8 39.10 -15.96 5.20
CA THR A 8 38.36 -16.08 3.94
C THR A 8 37.43 -14.89 3.77
N LYS A 9 37.65 -14.11 2.70
CA LYS A 9 36.79 -13.01 2.27
C LYS A 9 35.39 -13.56 2.00
N LYS A 10 34.41 -13.18 2.84
CA LYS A 10 32.97 -13.42 2.61
C LYS A 10 32.60 -12.95 1.21
N GLY A 11 32.07 -13.88 0.40
CA GLY A 11 31.60 -13.60 -0.95
C GLY A 11 30.57 -12.48 -0.94
N LYS A 12 30.82 -11.44 -1.74
CA LYS A 12 29.85 -10.37 -2.01
C LYS A 12 28.61 -11.01 -2.63
N LYS A 13 27.48 -11.00 -1.91
CA LYS A 13 26.16 -11.37 -2.46
C LYS A 13 25.93 -10.52 -3.71
N LYS A 14 25.71 -11.17 -4.86
CA LYS A 14 25.34 -10.50 -6.12
C LYS A 14 24.15 -9.56 -5.86
N PRO A 15 24.15 -8.34 -6.41
CA PRO A 15 23.01 -7.44 -6.26
C PRO A 15 21.77 -8.13 -6.84
N ILE A 16 20.74 -8.26 -6.01
CA ILE A 16 19.41 -8.73 -6.39
C ILE A 16 19.01 -7.92 -7.63
N ASN A 17 18.68 -8.61 -8.73
CA ASN A 17 18.19 -8.01 -9.98
C ASN A 17 17.32 -6.78 -9.67
N GLU A 18 17.86 -5.60 -9.95
CA GLU A 18 17.19 -4.36 -9.58
C GLU A 18 15.92 -4.26 -10.42
N VAL A 19 14.76 -4.49 -9.78
CA VAL A 19 13.47 -4.41 -10.45
C VAL A 19 13.33 -2.99 -11.02
N ARG A 20 13.51 -2.87 -12.34
CA ARG A 20 13.32 -1.61 -13.06
C ARG A 20 11.84 -1.27 -13.04
N MET A 21 11.48 -0.34 -12.15
CA MET A 21 10.11 0.07 -11.93
C MET A 21 9.85 1.41 -12.63
N ARG A 22 8.98 1.40 -13.65
CA ARG A 22 8.54 2.61 -14.38
C ARG A 22 7.30 3.24 -13.74
N VAL A 23 7.33 3.47 -12.43
CA VAL A 23 6.21 4.08 -11.68
C VAL A 23 6.61 5.50 -11.29
N LYS A 24 5.82 6.52 -11.69
CA LYS A 24 6.05 7.90 -11.25
C LYS A 24 5.41 8.11 -9.88
N VAL A 25 6.18 8.49 -8.88
CA VAL A 25 5.67 8.68 -7.52
C VAL A 25 5.82 10.15 -7.11
N SER A 26 4.75 10.72 -6.55
CA SER A 26 4.78 12.08 -5.97
C SER A 26 5.91 12.23 -4.95
N PRO A 27 6.62 13.38 -4.88
CA PRO A 27 7.68 13.62 -3.91
C PRO A 27 7.31 13.27 -2.46
N ARG A 28 6.06 13.56 -2.06
CA ARG A 28 5.55 13.30 -0.70
C ARG A 28 5.40 11.81 -0.37
N LEU A 29 5.41 10.95 -1.38
CA LEU A 29 5.23 9.51 -1.28
C LEU A 29 6.45 8.72 -1.78
N LEU A 30 7.59 9.36 -2.08
CA LEU A 30 8.77 8.63 -2.56
C LEU A 30 9.21 7.49 -1.65
N TRP A 31 8.95 7.60 -0.35
CA TRP A 31 9.24 6.57 0.64
C TRP A 31 8.45 5.25 0.42
N VAL A 32 7.40 5.23 -0.41
CA VAL A 32 6.66 4.00 -0.75
C VAL A 32 7.36 3.16 -1.83
N VAL A 33 8.31 3.73 -2.57
CA VAL A 33 9.02 3.06 -3.67
C VAL A 33 9.67 1.74 -3.25
N PRO A 34 10.37 1.63 -2.11
CA PRO A 34 10.94 0.35 -1.66
C PRO A 34 9.89 -0.74 -1.44
N TYR A 35 8.69 -0.38 -0.97
CA TYR A 35 7.58 -1.32 -0.77
C TYR A 35 7.04 -1.83 -2.10
N LEU A 36 6.85 -0.94 -3.08
CA LEU A 36 6.45 -1.32 -4.45
C LEU A 36 7.49 -2.24 -5.12
N LYS A 37 8.79 -1.92 -5.00
CA LYS A 37 9.87 -2.77 -5.51
C LYS A 37 9.83 -4.16 -4.84
N LYS A 38 9.69 -4.21 -3.51
CA LYS A 38 9.63 -5.46 -2.74
C LYS A 38 8.41 -6.30 -3.12
N ALA A 39 7.25 -5.68 -3.28
CA ALA A 39 6.04 -6.36 -3.71
C ALA A 39 6.18 -6.92 -5.11
N LYS A 40 6.68 -6.13 -6.08
CA LYS A 40 6.91 -6.61 -7.45
C LYS A 40 7.93 -7.74 -7.53
N ALA A 41 8.98 -7.70 -6.71
CA ALA A 41 9.96 -8.77 -6.65
C ALA A 41 9.37 -10.08 -6.11
N LYS A 42 8.47 -10.00 -5.11
CA LYS A 42 7.80 -11.17 -4.51
C LYS A 42 6.58 -11.65 -5.31
N MET A 43 5.95 -10.74 -6.04
CA MET A 43 4.75 -10.96 -6.85
C MET A 43 5.02 -10.47 -8.27
N PRO A 44 5.70 -11.26 -9.13
CA PRO A 44 5.99 -10.85 -10.51
C PRO A 44 4.73 -10.52 -11.32
N SER A 45 3.59 -11.12 -11.01
CA SER A 45 2.28 -10.83 -11.61
C SER A 45 1.62 -9.53 -11.11
N LEU A 46 2.21 -8.85 -10.11
CA LEU A 46 1.67 -7.60 -9.57
C LEU A 46 1.59 -6.53 -10.66
N THR A 47 0.38 -6.04 -10.89
CA THR A 47 0.14 -4.89 -11.76
C THR A 47 0.54 -3.64 -11.00
N LEU A 48 1.57 -2.94 -11.48
CA LEU A 48 1.99 -1.68 -10.90
C LEU A 48 1.22 -0.51 -11.55
N PRO A 49 0.92 0.55 -10.80
CA PRO A 49 0.30 1.76 -11.34
C PRO A 49 1.28 2.46 -12.28
N THR A 50 0.78 3.27 -13.21
CA THR A 50 1.65 4.18 -13.97
C THR A 50 2.15 5.30 -13.07
N GLN A 51 1.30 5.77 -12.15
CA GLN A 51 1.60 6.86 -11.23
C GLN A 51 0.97 6.65 -9.85
N VAL A 52 1.67 7.12 -8.82
CA VAL A 52 1.16 7.27 -7.45
C VAL A 52 1.20 8.75 -7.09
N ARG A 53 0.04 9.39 -7.02
CA ARG A 53 -0.09 10.81 -6.64
C ARG A 53 -0.51 10.93 -5.19
N SER A 54 -0.19 12.09 -4.61
CA SER A 54 -0.63 12.46 -3.26
C SER A 54 -1.64 13.59 -3.32
N PHE A 55 -2.62 13.58 -2.43
CA PHE A 55 -3.43 14.76 -2.14
C PHE A 55 -3.45 15.07 -0.64
N LYS A 56 -3.93 16.27 -0.31
CA LYS A 56 -4.18 16.73 1.05
C LYS A 56 -5.58 17.37 1.07
N PRO A 57 -6.50 16.90 1.92
CA PRO A 57 -7.82 17.51 2.04
C PRO A 57 -7.73 18.95 2.56
N THR A 58 -8.75 19.76 2.26
CA THR A 58 -8.88 21.16 2.70
C THR A 58 -9.80 21.27 3.93
N LYS A 59 -10.01 22.46 4.49
CA LYS A 59 -11.03 22.65 5.54
C LYS A 59 -12.44 22.89 4.99
N THR A 60 -12.57 23.14 3.68
CA THR A 60 -13.82 23.61 3.05
C THR A 60 -14.76 22.47 2.70
N ARG A 61 -14.24 21.28 2.40
CA ARG A 61 -15.03 20.12 1.98
C ARG A 61 -14.64 18.90 2.80
N ILE A 62 -15.61 18.21 3.38
CA ILE A 62 -15.38 16.94 4.07
C ILE A 62 -15.07 15.86 3.03
N MET A 63 -13.94 15.18 3.20
CA MET A 63 -13.48 14.07 2.35
C MET A 63 -13.35 12.83 3.23
N ARG A 64 -14.01 11.74 2.83
CA ARG A 64 -14.00 10.46 3.58
C ARG A 64 -13.10 9.41 2.95
N ILE A 65 -12.51 9.71 1.80
CA ILE A 65 -11.73 8.77 0.99
C ILE A 65 -10.23 8.99 1.27
N LEU A 66 -9.50 7.91 1.50
CA LEU A 66 -8.04 7.93 1.70
C LEU A 66 -7.25 7.50 0.45
N GLY A 67 -7.88 6.75 -0.44
CA GLY A 67 -7.28 6.21 -1.67
C GLY A 67 -8.29 6.16 -2.80
N ASN A 68 -7.83 6.29 -4.04
CA ASN A 68 -8.66 6.03 -5.20
C ASN A 68 -7.80 5.53 -6.37
N VAL A 69 -8.38 4.67 -7.20
CA VAL A 69 -7.78 4.16 -8.43
C VAL A 69 -8.52 4.70 -9.64
N TYR A 70 -7.79 5.27 -10.58
CA TYR A 70 -8.27 5.61 -11.91
C TYR A 70 -7.87 4.49 -12.86
N PHE A 71 -8.77 3.52 -13.08
CA PHE A 71 -8.47 2.25 -13.74
C PHE A 71 -7.87 2.40 -15.14
N GLU A 72 -8.48 3.24 -15.98
CA GLU A 72 -8.06 3.46 -17.37
C GLU A 72 -6.60 3.92 -17.49
N THR A 73 -6.19 4.82 -16.60
CA THR A 73 -4.84 5.40 -16.58
C THR A 73 -3.89 4.69 -15.61
N LYS A 74 -4.41 3.75 -14.81
CA LYS A 74 -3.72 3.06 -13.71
C LYS A 74 -3.03 4.04 -12.76
N ILE A 75 -3.71 5.15 -12.42
CA ILE A 75 -3.23 6.14 -11.47
C ILE A 75 -3.83 5.84 -10.11
N ILE A 76 -2.98 5.74 -9.09
CA ILE A 76 -3.40 5.66 -7.69
C ILE A 76 -3.22 7.03 -7.05
N VAL A 77 -4.24 7.51 -6.34
CA VAL A 77 -4.20 8.79 -5.63
C VAL A 77 -4.41 8.52 -4.13
N LEU A 78 -3.43 8.90 -3.32
CA LEU A 78 -3.44 8.65 -1.87
C LEU A 78 -3.49 9.95 -1.05
N ALA A 79 -4.28 9.94 0.01
CA ALA A 79 -4.29 10.98 1.02
C ALA A 79 -3.01 10.91 1.85
N THR A 80 -2.41 12.07 2.13
CA THR A 80 -1.31 12.19 3.10
C THR A 80 -1.80 12.69 4.46
N HIS A 81 -3.01 13.21 4.50
CA HIS A 81 -3.65 13.77 5.67
C HIS A 81 -5.14 13.42 5.65
N THR A 82 -5.75 13.35 6.82
CA THR A 82 -7.19 13.19 7.01
C THR A 82 -7.76 14.38 7.80
N GLN A 83 -9.07 14.41 7.96
CA GLN A 83 -9.78 15.48 8.65
C GLN A 83 -10.31 14.98 9.99
N GLN A 84 -9.95 15.66 11.07
CA GLN A 84 -10.66 15.49 12.33
C GLN A 84 -11.94 16.32 12.27
N LEU A 85 -13.08 15.64 12.44
CA LEU A 85 -14.39 16.27 12.40
C LEU A 85 -14.88 16.60 13.81
N PHE A 86 -15.81 17.55 13.90
CA PHE A 86 -16.58 17.83 15.11
C PHE A 86 -18.02 18.17 14.74
N GLU A 87 -18.92 17.96 15.68
CA GLU A 87 -20.33 18.33 15.55
C GLU A 87 -20.57 19.70 16.19
N THR A 88 -21.30 20.55 15.49
CA THR A 88 -21.72 21.86 16.02
C THR A 88 -22.97 21.72 16.87
N LYS A 89 -23.29 22.73 17.69
CA LYS A 89 -24.53 22.75 18.48
C LYS A 89 -25.80 22.60 17.63
N SER A 90 -25.74 22.93 16.34
CA SER A 90 -26.84 22.78 15.38
C SER A 90 -26.83 21.44 14.62
N GLY A 91 -26.09 20.42 15.09
CA GLY A 91 -25.99 19.10 14.45
C GLY A 91 -25.21 19.05 13.13
N LYS A 92 -24.54 20.14 12.73
CA LYS A 92 -23.76 20.17 11.47
C LYS A 92 -22.33 19.68 11.72
N THR A 93 -21.86 18.72 10.94
CA THR A 93 -20.46 18.27 10.94
C THR A 93 -19.55 19.29 10.27
N ARG A 94 -18.43 19.63 10.91
CA ARG A 94 -17.42 20.57 10.40
C ARG A 94 -16.01 20.00 10.58
N VAL A 95 -15.05 20.49 9.80
CA VAL A 95 -13.65 20.11 9.91
C VAL A 95 -12.99 20.92 11.03
N LYS A 96 -12.54 20.24 12.09
CA LYS A 96 -11.79 20.85 13.20
C LYS A 96 -10.36 21.17 12.76
N ARG A 97 -9.65 20.15 12.28
CA ARG A 97 -8.26 20.25 11.82
C ARG A 97 -7.91 19.17 10.81
N ILE A 98 -6.84 19.40 10.07
CA ILE A 98 -6.24 18.44 9.14
C ILE A 98 -5.06 17.80 9.86
N ILE A 99 -5.04 16.47 9.94
CA ILE A 99 -4.01 15.69 10.65
C ILE A 99 -3.29 14.78 9.67
N SER A 100 -1.99 14.56 9.87
CA SER A 100 -1.21 13.63 9.04
C SER A 100 -1.67 12.19 9.23
N ILE A 101 -1.75 11.43 8.14
CA ILE A 101 -2.03 10.00 8.20
C ILE A 101 -0.72 9.26 8.52
N PRO A 102 -0.71 8.29 9.45
CA PRO A 102 0.43 7.42 9.68
C PRO A 102 0.89 6.70 8.42
N ARG A 103 2.20 6.47 8.26
CA ARG A 103 2.74 5.77 7.08
C ARG A 103 2.18 4.36 6.92
N SER A 104 1.91 3.65 8.01
CA SER A 104 1.28 2.32 7.97
C SER A 104 -0.08 2.36 7.27
N GLU A 105 -0.94 3.30 7.65
CA GLU A 105 -2.28 3.47 7.09
C GLU A 105 -2.24 3.90 5.60
N ILE A 106 -1.24 4.71 5.22
CA ILE A 106 -1.00 5.03 3.80
C ILE A 106 -0.58 3.77 3.01
N LEU A 107 0.24 2.89 3.61
CA LEU A 107 0.64 1.63 2.97
C LEU A 107 -0.53 0.64 2.88
N ASP A 108 -1.38 0.58 3.91
CA ASP A 108 -2.60 -0.23 3.90
C ASP A 108 -3.51 0.22 2.75
N THR A 109 -3.72 1.54 2.65
CA THR A 109 -4.50 2.14 1.56
C THR A 109 -3.85 1.85 0.21
N LEU A 110 -2.54 2.05 0.06
CA LEU A 110 -1.84 1.73 -1.19
C LEU A 110 -1.99 0.27 -1.60
N ALA A 111 -1.86 -0.67 -0.67
CA ALA A 111 -2.00 -2.09 -0.94
C ALA A 111 -3.42 -2.46 -1.38
N HIS A 112 -4.43 -1.84 -0.77
CA HIS A 112 -5.82 -1.95 -1.20
C HIS A 112 -6.01 -1.43 -2.63
N GLU A 113 -5.58 -0.20 -2.91
CA GLU A 113 -5.68 0.40 -4.24
C GLU A 113 -4.90 -0.39 -5.31
N LEU A 114 -3.77 -1.02 -4.95
CA LEU A 114 -3.02 -1.89 -5.85
C LEU A 114 -3.81 -3.14 -6.23
N ALA A 115 -4.59 -3.70 -5.30
CA ALA A 115 -5.39 -4.89 -5.58
C ALA A 115 -6.51 -4.59 -6.59
N HIS A 116 -7.09 -3.40 -6.53
CA HIS A 116 -8.07 -2.93 -7.50
C HIS A 116 -7.56 -2.93 -8.94
N LEU A 117 -6.26 -2.70 -9.18
CA LEU A 117 -5.68 -2.77 -10.53
C LEU A 117 -5.81 -4.15 -11.19
N ARG A 118 -6.00 -5.21 -10.39
CA ARG A 118 -6.21 -6.58 -10.88
C ARG A 118 -7.65 -7.05 -10.69
N HIS A 119 -8.27 -6.71 -9.55
CA HIS A 119 -9.62 -7.11 -9.17
C HIS A 119 -10.43 -5.85 -8.83
N PRO A 120 -11.17 -5.26 -9.79
CA PRO A 120 -11.86 -3.99 -9.58
C PRO A 120 -12.91 -4.04 -8.47
N ASP A 121 -13.59 -5.18 -8.31
CA ASP A 121 -14.65 -5.37 -7.32
C ASP A 121 -14.11 -5.95 -6.00
N HIS A 122 -14.76 -5.62 -4.88
CA HIS A 122 -14.44 -6.16 -3.55
C HIS A 122 -14.95 -7.60 -3.38
N ASN A 123 -14.42 -8.53 -4.18
CA ASN A 123 -14.71 -9.96 -4.09
C ASN A 123 -13.63 -10.74 -3.30
N TYR A 124 -13.79 -12.07 -3.21
CA TYR A 124 -12.87 -12.95 -2.51
C TYR A 124 -11.42 -12.82 -3.03
N GLU A 125 -11.27 -12.80 -4.35
CA GLU A 125 -9.97 -12.70 -5.03
C GLU A 125 -9.29 -11.38 -4.71
N HIS A 126 -10.04 -10.28 -4.69
CA HIS A 126 -9.54 -8.99 -4.26
C HIS A 126 -9.01 -9.02 -2.83
N GLU A 127 -9.73 -9.63 -1.89
CA GLU A 127 -9.30 -9.71 -0.50
C GLU A 127 -8.04 -10.57 -0.33
N GLU A 128 -7.98 -11.73 -0.98
CA GLU A 128 -6.80 -12.60 -0.95
C GLU A 128 -5.57 -11.91 -1.58
N TYR A 129 -5.78 -11.25 -2.71
CA TYR A 129 -4.73 -10.53 -3.42
C TYR A 129 -4.22 -9.34 -2.59
N THR A 130 -5.13 -8.58 -1.97
CA THR A 130 -4.80 -7.53 -1.00
C THR A 130 -3.97 -8.09 0.15
N GLY A 131 -4.41 -9.19 0.78
CA GLY A 131 -3.68 -9.83 1.88
C GLY A 131 -2.27 -10.27 1.49
N THR A 132 -2.09 -10.72 0.25
CA THR A 132 -0.76 -11.07 -0.28
C THR A 132 0.12 -9.83 -0.41
N ILE A 133 -0.39 -8.71 -0.93
CA ILE A 133 0.35 -7.44 -1.03
C ILE A 133 0.71 -6.93 0.38
N PHE A 134 -0.21 -6.96 1.34
CA PHE A 134 0.04 -6.58 2.74
C PHE A 134 1.24 -7.34 3.34
N LYS A 135 1.27 -8.66 3.17
CA LYS A 135 2.40 -9.51 3.59
C LYS A 135 3.72 -9.08 2.94
N THR A 136 3.70 -8.67 1.67
CA THR A 136 4.92 -8.15 1.02
C THR A 136 5.38 -6.82 1.63
N PHE A 137 4.46 -5.94 1.99
CA PHE A 137 4.75 -4.66 2.64
C PHE A 137 5.20 -4.83 4.11
N GLY A 138 4.93 -5.99 4.72
CA GLY A 138 5.23 -6.25 6.13
C GLY A 138 4.15 -5.71 7.07
N LEU A 139 2.92 -5.57 6.55
CA LEU A 139 1.75 -5.14 7.32
C LEU A 139 1.13 -6.37 8.00
N THR A 140 0.82 -6.25 9.28
CA THR A 140 0.28 -7.34 10.12
C THR A 140 -1.22 -7.21 10.39
N GLN A 141 -1.80 -6.04 10.10
CA GLN A 141 -3.22 -5.78 10.30
C GLN A 141 -4.05 -6.22 9.10
N LYS A 142 -5.32 -6.55 9.34
CA LYS A 142 -6.30 -6.78 8.28
C LYS A 142 -6.59 -5.45 7.59
N CYS A 143 -6.84 -5.49 6.28
CA CYS A 143 -7.26 -4.32 5.52
C CYS A 143 -8.53 -3.72 6.15
N PRO A 144 -8.55 -2.43 6.53
CA PRO A 144 -9.71 -1.81 7.19
C PRO A 144 -10.89 -1.59 6.24
N THR A 145 -10.64 -1.57 4.93
CA THR A 145 -11.66 -1.30 3.89
C THR A 145 -12.31 -2.59 3.37
N CYS A 146 -11.62 -3.71 3.43
CA CYS A 146 -12.18 -5.02 3.07
C CYS A 146 -12.86 -5.62 4.29
N LYS A 147 -14.09 -6.12 4.15
CA LYS A 147 -14.84 -6.73 5.28
C LYS A 147 -14.22 -8.05 5.75
N GLY A 148 -13.21 -8.57 5.06
CA GLY A 148 -12.49 -9.77 5.47
C GLY A 148 -13.39 -11.01 5.44
N THR A 149 -14.40 -11.00 4.57
CA THR A 149 -15.34 -12.11 4.38
C THR A 149 -14.76 -13.21 3.50
N GLY A 150 -13.51 -13.08 3.03
CA GLY A 150 -12.73 -14.11 2.39
C GLY A 150 -12.46 -15.30 3.32
N LYS A 151 -13.52 -15.99 3.74
CA LYS A 151 -13.45 -17.37 4.19
C LYS A 151 -12.94 -18.14 2.98
N VAL A 152 -11.65 -18.43 2.99
CA VAL A 152 -11.13 -19.58 2.26
C VAL A 152 -11.91 -20.75 2.84
N ALA A 153 -12.85 -21.33 2.08
CA ALA A 153 -13.22 -22.71 2.34
C ALA A 153 -11.92 -23.48 2.13
N LEU A 154 -11.19 -23.75 3.22
CA LEU A 154 -10.19 -24.82 3.20
C LEU A 154 -10.96 -26.00 2.69
N GLU A 155 -10.58 -26.44 1.49
CA GLU A 155 -11.15 -27.55 0.75
C GLU A 155 -11.72 -28.57 1.73
N SER A 156 -13.03 -28.77 1.66
CA SER A 156 -13.63 -30.02 2.05
C SER A 156 -12.85 -31.10 1.33
N LYS A 157 -11.91 -31.71 2.04
CA LYS A 157 -11.23 -32.92 1.59
C LYS A 157 -12.29 -33.96 1.24
N PRO A 158 -12.07 -34.77 0.19
CA PRO A 158 -13.00 -35.83 -0.20
C PRO A 158 -13.29 -36.78 0.96
#